data_AF-A0A815N7S3-F1
#
_entry.id   AF-A0A815N7S3-F1
#
_cell.length_a   1.000
_cell.length_b   1.000
_cell.length_c   1.000
_cell.angle_alpha   90.00
_cell.angle_beta   90.00
_cell.angle_gamma   90.00
#
_symmetry.space_group_name_H-M   'P 1'
#
loop_
_entity.id
_entity.type
_entity.pdbx_description
1 polymer ?
#
loop_
_entity_poly.entity_id
_entity_poly.type
_entity_poly.pdbx_seq_one_letter_code
_entity_poly.pdbx_strand_id
1 'polypeptide(L)'
;MAATTTNYTEIQDEEANASFLLGKRDVLLNNYQSACDHLSKACERIVKLRGKDTVPELAEPYFYYGQALLYLSLSEQQVFGSDIVKDTDNDENEIIEEEDIQEQEENADGKEEEQEDDSIPDDENVNDLERAFEILECAHMIFSNMSETSPNDAHIITRLADIHVMLADICNENGDHENALSHVLKAIELQETLNEQQRYRLLAESYYKLGLIYELISKFSEAMESFTKAIDAINQAIQQLNGDDKEAEREELKSLLPSIELKLNDAKSSIAEQHLIIQARKILSGTNNTTDTKTLEAPAKDITLNIRHKRPIADTENDEEANKKVKNE
;
A
#
# COMPACT_ATOMS: atom_id res chain seq x y z
N MET A 1 1.49 47.65 -27.60
CA MET A 1 0.98 46.30 -27.91
C MET A 1 1.85 45.23 -27.26
N ALA A 2 3.17 45.16 -27.51
CA ALA A 2 4.04 44.16 -26.85
C ALA A 2 4.00 44.19 -25.29
N ALA A 3 4.13 45.36 -24.67
CA ALA A 3 4.10 45.48 -23.19
C ALA A 3 2.75 45.15 -22.54
N THR A 4 1.65 45.20 -23.31
CA THR A 4 0.29 44.92 -22.82
C THR A 4 -0.02 43.43 -22.92
N THR A 5 0.48 42.78 -23.98
CA THR A 5 0.39 41.32 -24.16
C THR A 5 1.28 40.57 -23.16
N THR A 6 2.50 41.05 -22.88
CA THR A 6 3.39 40.45 -21.88
C THR A 6 2.80 40.49 -20.47
N ASN A 7 2.17 41.60 -20.08
CA ASN A 7 1.54 41.74 -18.78
C ASN A 7 0.29 40.82 -18.65
N TYR A 8 -0.48 40.65 -19.73
CA TYR A 8 -1.64 39.74 -19.74
C TYR A 8 -1.22 38.27 -19.61
N THR A 9 -0.17 37.84 -20.32
CA THR A 9 0.34 36.46 -20.21
C THR A 9 0.95 36.17 -18.84
N GLU A 10 1.63 37.15 -18.23
CA GLU A 10 2.17 37.01 -16.87
C GLU A 10 1.05 36.85 -15.83
N ILE A 11 -0.02 37.64 -15.93
CA ILE A 11 -1.19 37.51 -15.05
C ILE A 11 -1.86 36.13 -15.21
N GLN A 12 -2.00 35.63 -16.44
CA GLN A 12 -2.61 34.31 -16.67
C GLN A 12 -1.74 33.16 -16.17
N ASP A 13 -0.41 33.28 -16.25
CA ASP A 13 0.52 32.32 -15.65
C ASP A 13 0.41 32.33 -14.11
N GLU A 14 0.26 33.50 -13.49
CA GLU A 14 0.03 33.64 -12.04
C GLU A 14 -1.30 33.00 -11.61
N GLU A 15 -2.38 33.23 -12.36
CA GLU A 15 -3.70 32.62 -12.10
C GLU A 15 -3.68 31.09 -12.25
N ALA A 16 -2.96 30.56 -13.24
CA ALA A 16 -2.79 29.12 -13.42
C ALA A 16 -2.01 28.51 -12.25
N ASN A 17 -0.92 29.17 -11.82
CA ASN A 17 -0.14 28.74 -10.68
C ASN A 17 -0.92 28.85 -9.35
N ALA A 18 -1.74 29.89 -9.18
CA ALA A 18 -2.60 30.03 -8.00
C ALA A 18 -3.60 28.86 -7.90
N SER A 19 -4.27 28.50 -9.00
CA SER A 19 -5.15 27.33 -9.03
C SER A 19 -4.40 26.02 -8.76
N PHE A 20 -3.20 25.86 -9.31
CA PHE A 20 -2.36 24.69 -9.04
C PHE A 20 -2.02 24.57 -7.54
N LEU A 21 -1.59 25.66 -6.91
CA LEU A 21 -1.22 25.66 -5.49
C LEU A 21 -2.42 25.41 -4.58
N LEU A 22 -3.59 25.99 -4.89
CA LEU A 22 -4.84 25.69 -4.18
C LEU A 22 -5.22 24.22 -4.30
N GLY A 23 -5.17 23.67 -5.52
CA GLY A 23 -5.47 22.27 -5.77
C GLY A 23 -4.50 21.33 -5.03
N LYS A 24 -3.20 21.62 -5.05
CA LYS A 24 -2.19 20.87 -4.31
C LYS A 24 -2.44 20.92 -2.80
N ARG A 25 -2.81 22.08 -2.25
CA ARG A 25 -3.21 22.21 -0.84
C ARG A 25 -4.41 21.32 -0.53
N ASP A 26 -5.42 21.33 -1.40
CA ASP A 26 -6.63 20.53 -1.19
C ASP A 26 -6.34 19.02 -1.23
N VAL A 27 -5.40 18.56 -2.07
CA VAL A 27 -4.91 17.16 -2.03
C VAL A 27 -4.31 16.83 -0.66
N LEU A 28 -3.47 17.70 -0.11
CA LEU A 28 -2.82 17.49 1.20
C LEU A 28 -3.82 17.50 2.36
N LEU A 29 -4.94 18.20 2.20
CA LEU A 29 -6.05 18.22 3.15
C LEU A 29 -7.10 17.13 2.88
N ASN A 30 -6.82 16.20 1.96
CA ASN A 30 -7.73 15.13 1.52
C ASN A 30 -9.09 15.63 0.97
N ASN A 31 -9.17 16.89 0.54
CA ASN A 31 -10.35 17.49 -0.09
C ASN A 31 -10.36 17.19 -1.59
N TYR A 32 -10.47 15.91 -1.97
CA TYR A 32 -10.21 15.46 -3.34
C TYR A 32 -11.17 16.05 -4.39
N GLN A 33 -12.43 16.34 -4.03
CA GLN A 33 -13.36 17.01 -4.94
C GLN A 33 -12.89 18.43 -5.31
N SER A 34 -12.59 19.25 -4.30
CA SER A 34 -12.07 20.61 -4.50
C SER A 34 -10.70 20.59 -5.20
N ALA A 35 -9.87 19.60 -4.87
CA ALA A 35 -8.60 19.41 -5.56
C ALA A 35 -8.79 19.16 -7.06
N CYS A 36 -9.71 18.27 -7.45
CA CYS A 36 -10.03 18.01 -8.85
C CYS A 36 -10.50 19.28 -9.58
N ASP A 37 -11.36 20.08 -8.95
CA ASP A 37 -11.87 21.33 -9.53
C ASP A 37 -10.76 22.38 -9.73
N HIS A 38 -9.85 22.53 -8.78
CA HIS A 38 -8.75 23.49 -8.88
C HIS A 38 -7.65 23.01 -9.85
N LEU A 39 -7.33 21.71 -9.84
CA LEU A 39 -6.26 21.14 -10.65
C LEU A 39 -6.66 21.00 -12.12
N SER A 40 -7.90 20.64 -12.42
CA SER A 40 -8.43 20.66 -13.80
C SER A 40 -8.33 22.06 -14.41
N LYS A 41 -8.81 23.09 -13.68
CA LYS A 41 -8.69 24.50 -14.08
C LYS A 41 -7.24 24.94 -14.30
N ALA A 42 -6.32 24.50 -13.43
CA ALA A 42 -4.91 24.81 -13.58
C ALA A 42 -4.35 24.18 -14.87
N CYS A 43 -4.62 22.90 -15.11
CA CYS A 43 -4.19 22.19 -16.31
C CYS A 43 -4.73 22.85 -17.58
N GLU A 44 -6.03 23.10 -17.65
CA GLU A 44 -6.66 23.76 -18.80
C GLU A 44 -6.04 25.12 -19.11
N ARG A 45 -5.78 25.93 -18.08
CA ARG A 45 -5.15 27.26 -18.28
C ARG A 45 -3.75 27.11 -18.85
N ILE A 46 -2.94 26.21 -18.31
CA ILE A 46 -1.57 25.98 -18.81
C ILE A 46 -1.61 25.48 -20.26
N VAL A 47 -2.49 24.53 -20.59
CA VAL A 47 -2.69 24.05 -21.96
C VAL A 47 -3.09 25.20 -22.90
N LYS A 48 -4.06 26.04 -22.50
CA LYS A 48 -4.50 27.20 -23.28
C LYS A 48 -3.37 28.21 -23.51
N LEU A 49 -2.51 28.44 -22.51
CA LEU A 49 -1.39 29.40 -22.59
C LEU A 49 -0.22 28.89 -23.43
N ARG A 50 0.07 27.59 -23.36
CA ARG A 50 1.23 26.97 -24.03
C ARG A 50 0.88 26.34 -25.38
N GLY A 51 -0.39 26.07 -25.63
CA GLY A 51 -0.92 25.47 -26.85
C GLY A 51 -0.58 23.99 -27.03
N LYS A 52 -0.10 23.33 -25.98
CA LYS A 52 0.30 21.91 -25.95
C LYS A 52 0.07 21.33 -24.55
N ASP A 53 -0.33 20.08 -24.51
CA ASP A 53 -0.58 19.27 -23.33
C ASP A 53 0.66 18.53 -22.81
N THR A 54 1.75 18.47 -23.58
CA THR A 54 2.98 17.75 -23.20
C THR A 54 4.10 18.65 -22.68
N VAL A 55 3.80 19.83 -22.15
CA VAL A 55 4.82 20.78 -21.67
C VAL A 55 5.32 20.43 -20.26
N PRO A 56 6.61 20.65 -19.92
CA PRO A 56 7.14 20.34 -18.59
C PRO A 56 6.38 20.99 -17.43
N GLU A 57 5.79 22.17 -17.64
CA GLU A 57 4.99 22.90 -16.65
C GLU A 57 3.70 22.17 -16.24
N LEU A 58 3.21 21.21 -17.06
CA LEU A 58 2.05 20.38 -16.75
C LEU A 58 2.38 19.12 -15.95
N ALA A 59 3.66 18.78 -15.76
CA ALA A 59 4.07 17.54 -15.10
C ALA A 59 3.50 17.41 -13.68
N GLU A 60 3.71 18.43 -12.84
CA GLU A 60 3.20 18.47 -11.47
C GLU A 60 1.67 18.65 -11.42
N PRO A 61 1.04 19.57 -12.17
CA PRO A 61 -0.41 19.68 -12.24
C PRO A 61 -1.11 18.36 -12.59
N TYR A 62 -0.65 17.65 -13.64
CA TYR A 62 -1.22 16.35 -14.00
C TYR A 62 -0.96 15.28 -12.93
N PHE A 63 0.24 15.25 -12.34
CA PHE A 63 0.52 14.33 -11.24
C PHE A 63 -0.49 14.46 -10.10
N TYR A 64 -0.68 15.69 -9.59
CA TYR A 64 -1.60 15.94 -8.49
C TYR A 64 -3.05 15.74 -8.91
N TYR A 65 -3.41 16.06 -10.16
CA TYR A 65 -4.77 15.88 -10.66
C TYR A 65 -5.14 14.40 -10.74
N GLY A 66 -4.27 13.57 -11.32
CA GLY A 66 -4.44 12.13 -11.38
C GLY A 66 -4.50 11.50 -9.99
N GLN A 67 -3.66 11.98 -9.06
CA GLN A 67 -3.71 11.58 -7.66
C GLN A 67 -5.06 11.91 -6.99
N ALA A 68 -5.58 13.12 -7.21
CA ALA A 68 -6.87 13.54 -6.66
C ALA A 68 -8.03 12.69 -7.19
N LEU A 69 -8.06 12.43 -8.51
CA LEU A 69 -9.08 11.59 -9.15
C LEU A 69 -9.05 10.15 -8.62
N LEU A 70 -7.86 9.55 -8.51
CA LEU A 70 -7.70 8.20 -7.95
C LEU A 70 -8.26 8.13 -6.52
N TYR A 71 -7.86 9.07 -5.66
CA TYR A 71 -8.30 9.03 -4.28
C TYR A 71 -9.76 9.39 -4.08
N LEU A 72 -10.33 10.23 -4.93
CA LEU A 72 -11.77 10.47 -5.00
C LEU A 72 -12.50 9.17 -5.32
N SER A 73 -12.13 8.50 -6.42
CA SER A 73 -12.75 7.24 -6.84
C SER A 73 -12.65 6.14 -5.77
N LEU A 74 -11.47 5.99 -5.14
CA LEU A 74 -11.28 5.05 -4.03
C LEU A 74 -12.13 5.40 -2.81
N SER A 75 -12.31 6.69 -2.49
CA SER A 75 -13.13 7.12 -1.35
C SER A 75 -14.61 6.79 -1.54
N GLU A 76 -15.12 6.85 -2.78
CA GLU A 76 -16.50 6.51 -3.10
C GLU A 76 -16.75 4.99 -3.04
N GLN A 77 -15.74 4.19 -3.40
CA GLN A 77 -15.81 2.73 -3.36
C GLN A 77 -15.70 2.17 -1.93
N GLN A 78 -14.85 2.77 -1.09
CA GLN A 78 -14.64 2.35 0.31
C GLN A 78 -15.89 2.51 1.19
N VAL A 79 -16.86 3.36 0.81
CA VAL A 79 -18.17 3.47 1.45
C VAL A 79 -18.94 2.12 1.43
N PHE A 80 -18.50 1.14 0.64
CA PHE A 80 -19.06 -0.22 0.59
C PHE A 80 -18.16 -1.33 1.17
N GLY A 81 -17.07 -0.98 1.85
CA GLY A 81 -16.32 -1.91 2.72
C GLY A 81 -15.04 -2.48 2.09
N SER A 82 -13.93 -1.77 2.30
CA SER A 82 -12.58 -2.36 2.31
C SER A 82 -11.62 -1.38 3.00
N ASP A 83 -11.23 -1.69 4.24
CA ASP A 83 -10.20 -0.96 4.99
C ASP A 83 -8.83 -1.18 4.31
N ILE A 84 -8.51 -0.35 3.31
CA ILE A 84 -7.13 -0.10 2.91
C ILE A 84 -6.67 1.06 3.77
N VAL A 85 -5.63 0.82 4.57
CA VAL A 85 -4.98 1.75 5.50
C VAL A 85 -4.80 3.12 4.81
N LYS A 86 -5.73 4.04 5.07
CA LYS A 86 -5.62 5.46 4.80
C LYS A 86 -5.62 6.15 6.16
N ASP A 87 -4.57 5.91 6.94
CA ASP A 87 -4.35 6.67 8.18
C ASP A 87 -3.26 7.69 7.92
N THR A 88 -3.59 8.72 7.13
CA THR A 88 -3.07 10.07 7.36
C THR A 88 -4.19 10.89 7.99
N ASP A 89 -4.62 10.46 9.18
CA ASP A 89 -5.37 11.30 10.10
C ASP A 89 -4.41 12.41 10.61
N ASN A 90 -4.28 13.46 9.80
CA ASN A 90 -3.59 14.68 10.19
C ASN A 90 -4.59 15.61 10.87
N ASP A 91 -5.05 15.22 12.05
CA ASP A 91 -5.76 16.10 12.98
C ASP A 91 -4.73 16.68 13.95
N GLU A 92 -4.15 17.84 13.58
CA GLU A 92 -3.93 18.95 14.49
C GLU A 92 -3.47 20.21 13.73
N ASN A 93 -4.38 21.19 13.73
CA ASN A 93 -4.24 22.58 13.30
C ASN A 93 -2.86 23.22 13.48
N GLU A 94 -2.29 23.70 12.38
CA GLU A 94 -1.44 24.89 12.41
C GLU A 94 -2.11 25.99 11.56
N ILE A 95 -2.62 27.00 12.26
CA ILE A 95 -3.23 28.21 11.69
C ILE A 95 -2.14 28.91 10.87
N ILE A 96 -2.28 28.91 9.54
CA ILE A 96 -1.55 29.84 8.67
C ILE A 96 -2.48 31.02 8.42
N GLU A 97 -1.99 32.20 8.78
CA GLU A 97 -2.68 33.49 8.69
C GLU A 97 -3.28 33.70 7.29
N GLU A 98 -4.60 33.88 7.26
CA GLU A 98 -5.37 34.27 6.08
C GLU A 98 -4.95 35.67 5.64
N GLU A 99 -4.37 35.81 4.44
CA GLU A 99 -4.38 37.09 3.73
C GLU A 99 -5.63 37.13 2.84
N ASP A 100 -6.53 38.06 3.18
CA ASP A 100 -7.79 38.37 2.50
C ASP A 100 -7.61 38.51 0.97
N ILE A 101 -8.13 37.55 0.21
CA ILE A 101 -8.39 37.72 -1.23
C ILE A 101 -9.89 37.96 -1.39
N GLN A 102 -10.25 39.22 -1.67
CA GLN A 102 -11.62 39.64 -1.94
C GLN A 102 -12.13 39.00 -3.24
N GLU A 103 -13.12 38.12 -3.12
CA GLU A 103 -13.97 37.69 -4.22
C GLU A 103 -14.78 38.89 -4.73
N GLN A 104 -14.61 39.23 -6.02
CA GLN A 104 -15.57 40.03 -6.76
C GLN A 104 -16.25 39.14 -7.80
N GLU A 105 -17.50 38.77 -7.51
CA GLU A 105 -18.44 38.29 -8.51
C GLU A 105 -18.84 39.45 -9.43
N GLU A 106 -18.53 39.35 -10.72
CA GLU A 106 -19.27 40.08 -11.76
C GLU A 106 -19.89 39.09 -12.76
N ASN A 107 -21.21 39.11 -12.79
CA ASN A 107 -22.02 38.53 -13.84
C ASN A 107 -21.85 39.33 -15.14
N ALA A 108 -21.58 38.66 -16.27
CA ALA A 108 -21.90 39.20 -17.59
C ALA A 108 -22.17 38.08 -18.61
N ASP A 109 -23.28 38.28 -19.33
CA ASP A 109 -23.99 37.42 -20.25
C ASP A 109 -23.35 37.37 -21.67
N GLY A 110 -23.32 36.16 -22.25
CA GLY A 110 -23.49 35.87 -23.68
C GLY A 110 -22.36 36.17 -24.67
N LYS A 111 -21.75 35.11 -25.22
CA LYS A 111 -21.88 34.71 -26.65
C LYS A 111 -21.09 33.45 -27.00
N GLU A 112 -21.80 32.52 -27.63
CA GLU A 112 -21.31 31.31 -28.29
C GLU A 112 -20.38 31.64 -29.45
N GLU A 113 -19.20 31.02 -29.49
CA GLU A 113 -18.50 30.67 -30.73
C GLU A 113 -17.91 29.27 -30.57
N GLU A 114 -18.42 28.33 -31.39
CA GLU A 114 -17.94 26.96 -31.54
C GLU A 114 -16.52 26.96 -32.13
N GLN A 115 -15.53 26.43 -31.40
CA GLN A 115 -14.25 25.97 -31.94
C GLN A 115 -13.77 24.72 -31.19
N GLU A 116 -13.11 23.86 -31.96
CA GLU A 116 -12.82 22.45 -31.72
C GLU A 116 -12.31 22.11 -30.31
N ASP A 117 -12.99 21.12 -29.73
CA ASP A 117 -12.77 20.53 -28.41
C ASP A 117 -11.54 19.60 -28.45
N ASP A 118 -10.37 20.17 -28.12
CA ASP A 118 -9.17 19.44 -27.65
C ASP A 118 -9.02 19.64 -26.12
N SER A 119 -10.14 19.75 -25.40
CA SER A 119 -10.15 19.70 -23.93
C SER A 119 -9.75 18.31 -23.48
N ILE A 120 -9.21 18.22 -22.26
CA ILE A 120 -9.17 16.97 -21.49
C ILE A 120 -10.53 16.26 -21.67
N PRO A 121 -10.59 14.97 -22.06
CA PRO A 121 -11.87 14.30 -22.31
C PRO A 121 -12.79 14.44 -21.10
N ASP A 122 -13.73 15.38 -21.17
CA ASP A 122 -14.80 15.56 -20.19
C ASP A 122 -16.02 14.78 -20.68
N ASP A 123 -15.79 13.53 -21.10
CA ASP A 123 -16.89 12.62 -21.37
C ASP A 123 -17.45 12.22 -20.01
N GLU A 124 -18.61 12.78 -19.65
CA GLU A 124 -19.40 12.49 -18.44
C GLU A 124 -19.71 10.98 -18.25
N ASN A 125 -19.28 10.11 -19.18
CA ASN A 125 -19.38 8.66 -19.10
C ASN A 125 -18.06 7.91 -18.78
N VAL A 126 -16.93 8.61 -18.63
CA VAL A 126 -15.65 7.99 -18.23
C VAL A 126 -15.65 7.79 -16.72
N ASN A 127 -15.34 6.57 -16.27
CA ASN A 127 -15.18 6.29 -14.85
C ASN A 127 -14.01 7.13 -14.31
N ASP A 128 -14.14 7.75 -13.13
CA ASP A 128 -13.09 8.60 -12.55
C ASP A 128 -11.73 7.90 -12.45
N LEU A 129 -11.73 6.56 -12.33
CA LEU A 129 -10.54 5.73 -12.34
C LEU A 129 -9.84 5.67 -13.73
N GLU A 130 -10.62 5.63 -14.81
CA GLU A 130 -10.09 5.69 -16.19
C GLU A 130 -9.51 7.08 -16.47
N ARG A 131 -10.19 8.14 -16.02
CA ARG A 131 -9.66 9.51 -16.13
C ARG A 131 -8.38 9.68 -15.30
N ALA A 132 -8.32 9.13 -14.09
CA ALA A 132 -7.12 9.12 -13.27
C ALA A 132 -5.95 8.44 -14.01
N PHE A 133 -6.21 7.29 -14.65
CA PHE A 133 -5.20 6.57 -15.44
C PHE A 133 -4.66 7.44 -16.58
N GLU A 134 -5.53 8.03 -17.40
CA GLU A 134 -5.13 8.86 -18.54
C GLU A 134 -4.27 10.05 -18.11
N ILE A 135 -4.70 10.77 -17.07
CA ILE A 135 -3.97 11.93 -16.54
C ILE A 135 -2.62 11.51 -15.94
N LEU A 136 -2.55 10.37 -15.24
CA LEU A 136 -1.30 9.85 -14.69
C LEU A 136 -0.33 9.39 -15.79
N GLU A 137 -0.82 8.81 -16.89
CA GLU A 137 0.00 8.48 -18.07
C GLU A 137 0.53 9.74 -18.76
N CYS A 138 -0.26 10.82 -18.83
CA CYS A 138 0.22 12.13 -19.29
C CYS A 138 1.36 12.65 -18.40
N ALA A 139 1.19 12.59 -17.07
CA ALA A 139 2.23 12.97 -16.13
C ALA A 139 3.49 12.09 -16.30
N HIS A 140 3.31 10.78 -16.43
CA HIS A 140 4.40 9.81 -16.64
C HIS A 140 5.21 10.14 -17.88
N MET A 141 4.53 10.40 -19.00
CA MET A 141 5.16 10.75 -20.27
C MET A 141 6.02 12.01 -20.12
N ILE A 142 5.51 13.05 -19.46
CA ILE A 142 6.25 14.31 -19.28
C ILE A 142 7.46 14.09 -18.36
N PHE A 143 7.30 13.44 -17.20
CA PHE A 143 8.42 13.15 -16.30
C PHE A 143 9.47 12.22 -16.94
N SER A 144 9.03 11.26 -17.76
CA SER A 144 9.93 10.39 -18.51
C SER A 144 10.78 11.18 -19.50
N ASN A 145 10.17 12.09 -20.26
CA ASN A 145 10.89 13.01 -21.14
C ASN A 145 11.87 13.91 -20.36
N MET A 146 11.46 14.42 -19.19
CA MET A 146 12.33 15.21 -18.32
C MET A 146 13.52 14.39 -17.80
N SER A 147 13.32 13.09 -17.53
CA SER A 147 14.38 12.18 -17.08
C SER A 147 15.47 11.96 -18.14
N GLU A 148 15.16 12.08 -19.44
CA GLU A 148 16.17 12.01 -20.49
C GLU A 148 17.17 13.18 -20.41
N THR A 149 16.70 14.35 -19.96
CA THR A 149 17.54 15.54 -19.79
C THR A 149 18.24 15.56 -18.43
N SER A 150 17.56 15.06 -17.38
CA SER A 150 18.03 15.07 -16.00
C SER A 150 17.86 13.69 -15.33
N PRO A 151 18.64 12.68 -15.73
CA PRO A 151 18.38 11.28 -15.39
C PRO A 151 18.59 10.90 -13.92
N ASN A 152 19.32 11.72 -13.17
CA ASN A 152 19.60 11.50 -11.74
C ASN A 152 18.88 12.52 -10.84
N ASP A 153 17.88 13.22 -11.37
CA ASP A 153 17.09 14.16 -10.57
C ASP A 153 16.19 13.38 -9.62
N ALA A 154 16.46 13.50 -8.32
CA ALA A 154 15.72 12.79 -7.28
C ALA A 154 14.23 13.11 -7.29
N HIS A 155 13.84 14.34 -7.64
CA HIS A 155 12.43 14.73 -7.70
C HIS A 155 11.71 14.02 -8.86
N ILE A 156 12.32 14.00 -10.05
CA ILE A 156 11.76 13.30 -11.23
C ILE A 156 11.64 11.80 -10.95
N ILE A 157 12.68 11.18 -10.39
CA ILE A 157 12.68 9.75 -10.05
C ILE A 157 11.59 9.44 -9.03
N THR A 158 11.44 10.28 -8.01
CA THR A 158 10.37 10.13 -7.00
C THR A 158 8.99 10.21 -7.66
N ARG A 159 8.76 11.20 -8.52
CA ARG A 159 7.48 11.35 -9.24
C ARG A 159 7.16 10.17 -10.15
N LEU A 160 8.13 9.67 -10.91
CA LEU A 160 7.94 8.49 -11.75
C LEU A 160 7.60 7.24 -10.91
N ALA A 161 8.25 7.09 -9.75
CA ALA A 161 7.95 5.98 -8.85
C ALA A 161 6.54 6.10 -8.25
N ASP A 162 6.16 7.29 -7.76
CA ASP A 162 4.83 7.57 -7.22
C ASP A 162 3.74 7.31 -8.27
N ILE A 163 3.96 7.73 -9.52
CA ILE A 163 3.03 7.46 -10.63
C ILE A 163 2.88 5.97 -10.86
N HIS A 164 3.97 5.21 -10.91
CA HIS A 164 3.90 3.75 -11.04
C HIS A 164 3.16 3.09 -9.86
N VAL A 165 3.32 3.60 -8.63
CA VAL A 165 2.53 3.12 -7.48
C VAL A 165 1.03 3.36 -7.70
N MET A 166 0.63 4.56 -8.13
CA MET A 166 -0.77 4.90 -8.38
C MET A 166 -1.38 4.12 -9.55
N LEU A 167 -0.62 3.94 -10.64
CA LEU A 167 -1.03 3.09 -11.77
C LEU A 167 -1.21 1.63 -11.35
N ALA A 168 -0.39 1.13 -10.42
CA ALA A 168 -0.56 -0.19 -9.87
C ALA A 168 -1.85 -0.33 -9.07
N ASP A 169 -2.20 0.66 -8.26
CA ASP A 169 -3.48 0.68 -7.53
C ASP A 169 -4.66 0.64 -8.51
N ILE A 170 -4.64 1.46 -9.56
CA ILE A 170 -5.66 1.46 -10.62
C ILE A 170 -5.78 0.09 -11.30
N CYS A 171 -4.66 -0.50 -11.70
CA CYS A 171 -4.66 -1.83 -12.31
C CYS A 171 -5.23 -2.89 -11.36
N ASN A 172 -4.88 -2.82 -10.07
CA ASN A 172 -5.33 -3.77 -9.07
C ASN A 172 -6.83 -3.66 -8.80
N GLU A 173 -7.39 -2.45 -8.73
CA GLU A 173 -8.84 -2.21 -8.62
C GLU A 173 -9.60 -2.73 -9.83
N ASN A 174 -9.00 -2.64 -11.02
CA ASN A 174 -9.54 -3.23 -12.25
C ASN A 174 -9.37 -4.76 -12.33
N GLY A 175 -8.76 -5.40 -11.33
CA GLY A 175 -8.48 -6.83 -11.29
C GLY A 175 -7.31 -7.28 -12.18
N ASP A 176 -6.58 -6.33 -12.78
CA ASP A 176 -5.38 -6.57 -13.59
C ASP A 176 -4.13 -6.64 -12.69
N HIS A 177 -4.07 -7.72 -11.91
CA HIS A 177 -2.98 -7.92 -10.96
C HIS A 177 -1.61 -8.13 -11.64
N GLU A 178 -1.58 -8.54 -12.91
CA GLU A 178 -0.31 -8.73 -13.65
C GLU A 178 0.32 -7.38 -13.98
N ASN A 179 -0.45 -6.44 -14.51
CA ASN A 179 0.04 -5.09 -14.77
C ASN A 179 0.31 -4.33 -13.47
N ALA A 180 -0.53 -4.51 -12.43
CA ALA A 180 -0.26 -3.95 -11.10
C ALA A 180 1.11 -4.39 -10.56
N LEU A 181 1.41 -5.70 -10.65
CA LEU A 181 2.70 -6.25 -10.24
C LEU A 181 3.87 -5.63 -11.02
N SER A 182 3.73 -5.49 -12.34
CA SER A 182 4.75 -4.86 -13.19
C SER A 182 5.03 -3.42 -12.77
N HIS A 183 3.98 -2.63 -12.52
CA HIS A 183 4.10 -1.24 -12.10
C HIS A 183 4.77 -1.09 -10.73
N VAL A 184 4.36 -1.88 -9.72
CA VAL A 184 5.01 -1.80 -8.39
C VAL A 184 6.48 -2.19 -8.45
N LEU A 185 6.84 -3.22 -9.24
CA LEU A 185 8.25 -3.60 -9.41
C LEU A 185 9.06 -2.49 -10.08
N LYS A 186 8.46 -1.74 -11.02
CA LYS A 186 9.10 -0.60 -11.66
C LYS A 186 9.28 0.58 -10.71
N ALA A 187 8.29 0.86 -9.86
CA ALA A 187 8.41 1.84 -8.79
C ALA A 187 9.57 1.50 -7.83
N ILE A 188 9.68 0.23 -7.40
CA ILE A 188 10.78 -0.23 -6.56
C ILE A 188 12.12 0.01 -7.26
N GLU A 189 12.29 -0.43 -8.52
CA GLU A 189 13.52 -0.23 -9.29
C GLU A 189 13.97 1.25 -9.30
N LEU A 190 13.04 2.18 -9.52
CA LEU A 190 13.31 3.61 -9.49
C LEU A 190 13.71 4.09 -8.09
N GLN A 191 12.95 3.72 -7.07
CA GLN A 191 13.24 4.08 -5.68
C GLN A 191 14.61 3.53 -5.22
N GLU A 192 15.06 2.42 -5.79
CA GLU A 192 16.39 1.87 -5.47
C GLU A 192 17.56 2.73 -5.96
N THR A 193 17.32 3.65 -6.90
CA THR A 193 18.32 4.59 -7.41
C THR A 193 18.45 5.85 -6.55
N LEU A 194 17.48 6.11 -5.67
CA LEU A 194 17.48 7.27 -4.77
C LEU A 194 18.48 7.10 -3.62
N ASN A 195 18.85 8.21 -2.99
CA ASN A 195 19.70 8.19 -1.80
C ASN A 195 19.00 7.48 -0.62
N GLU A 196 19.80 6.99 0.33
CA GLU A 196 19.29 6.16 1.44
C GLU A 196 18.20 6.85 2.28
N GLN A 197 18.37 8.13 2.58
CA GLN A 197 17.41 8.89 3.41
C GLN A 197 16.03 9.03 2.77
N GLN A 198 15.96 9.15 1.43
CA GLN A 198 14.70 9.33 0.72
C GLN A 198 14.05 7.99 0.36
N ARG A 199 14.83 6.94 0.08
CA ARG A 199 14.29 5.70 -0.50
C ARG A 199 13.53 4.81 0.48
N TYR A 200 13.88 4.77 1.77
CA TYR A 200 13.34 3.73 2.65
C TYR A 200 11.84 3.87 2.92
N ARG A 201 11.32 5.10 3.02
CA ARG A 201 9.88 5.33 3.15
C ARG A 201 9.12 4.88 1.91
N LEU A 202 9.61 5.28 0.73
CA LEU A 202 8.98 4.94 -0.56
C LEU A 202 9.01 3.42 -0.82
N LEU A 203 10.14 2.78 -0.48
CA LEU A 203 10.28 1.33 -0.59
C LEU A 203 9.37 0.58 0.37
N ALA A 204 9.17 1.08 1.60
CA ALA A 204 8.27 0.47 2.55
C ALA A 204 6.84 0.37 2.00
N GLU A 205 6.32 1.48 1.47
CA GLU A 205 5.01 1.53 0.82
C GLU A 205 4.94 0.57 -0.37
N SER A 206 5.93 0.61 -1.25
CA SER A 206 5.95 -0.20 -2.47
C SER A 206 6.06 -1.70 -2.18
N TYR A 207 6.87 -2.10 -1.18
CA TYR A 207 6.95 -3.49 -0.73
C TYR A 207 5.66 -3.95 -0.05
N TYR A 208 4.97 -3.07 0.67
CA TYR A 208 3.67 -3.37 1.25
C TYR A 208 2.63 -3.64 0.15
N LYS A 209 2.51 -2.73 -0.84
CA LYS A 209 1.63 -2.89 -2.00
C LYS A 209 1.96 -4.15 -2.80
N LEU A 210 3.25 -4.44 -3.01
CA LEU A 210 3.71 -5.67 -3.65
C LEU A 210 3.22 -6.92 -2.91
N GLY A 211 3.29 -6.90 -1.57
CA GLY A 211 2.77 -7.98 -0.72
C GLY A 211 1.27 -8.18 -0.89
N LEU A 212 0.48 -7.11 -0.88
CA LEU A 212 -0.97 -7.16 -1.11
C LEU A 212 -1.33 -7.75 -2.47
N ILE A 213 -0.65 -7.34 -3.53
CA ILE A 213 -0.87 -7.89 -4.88
C ILE A 213 -0.54 -9.39 -4.90
N TYR A 214 0.55 -9.81 -4.26
CA TYR A 214 0.89 -11.24 -4.15
C TYR A 214 -0.14 -12.05 -3.36
N GLU A 215 -0.75 -11.48 -2.31
CA GLU A 215 -1.87 -12.11 -1.60
C GLU A 215 -3.06 -12.35 -2.55
N LEU A 216 -3.44 -11.33 -3.33
CA LEU A 216 -4.56 -11.41 -4.28
C LEU A 216 -4.37 -12.52 -5.31
N ILE A 217 -3.14 -12.70 -5.80
CA ILE A 217 -2.81 -13.80 -6.74
C ILE A 217 -2.38 -15.10 -6.03
N SER A 218 -2.62 -15.23 -4.73
CA SER A 218 -2.35 -16.42 -3.91
C SER A 218 -0.89 -16.89 -3.88
N LYS A 219 0.06 -15.99 -4.15
CA LYS A 219 1.51 -16.21 -4.07
C LYS A 219 2.02 -15.84 -2.68
N PHE A 220 1.59 -16.59 -1.67
CA PHE A 220 1.80 -16.22 -0.27
C PHE A 220 3.28 -16.23 0.16
N SER A 221 4.14 -17.02 -0.49
CA SER A 221 5.58 -17.02 -0.17
C SER A 221 6.23 -15.69 -0.56
N GLU A 222 5.89 -15.18 -1.75
CA GLU A 222 6.32 -13.90 -2.27
C GLU A 222 5.68 -12.72 -1.51
N ALA A 223 4.41 -12.86 -1.08
CA ALA A 223 3.76 -11.90 -0.21
C ALA A 223 4.50 -11.76 1.14
N MET A 224 4.83 -12.89 1.78
CA MET A 224 5.58 -12.93 3.04
C MET A 224 6.96 -12.27 2.90
N GLU A 225 7.68 -12.54 1.82
CA GLU A 225 8.97 -11.87 1.53
C GLU A 225 8.79 -10.35 1.39
N SER A 226 7.75 -9.93 0.66
CA SER A 226 7.48 -8.51 0.41
C SER A 226 7.10 -7.76 1.69
N PHE A 227 6.22 -8.30 2.53
CA PHE A 227 5.90 -7.69 3.83
C PHE A 227 7.10 -7.65 4.78
N THR A 228 7.98 -8.65 4.73
CA THR A 228 9.24 -8.63 5.50
C THR A 228 10.12 -7.46 5.04
N LYS A 229 10.28 -7.27 3.72
CA LYS A 229 11.04 -6.13 3.17
C LYS A 229 10.41 -4.77 3.52
N ALA A 230 9.08 -4.69 3.57
CA ALA A 230 8.38 -3.47 4.01
C ALA A 230 8.72 -3.11 5.47
N ILE A 231 8.67 -4.10 6.38
CA ILE A 231 9.05 -3.93 7.79
C ILE A 231 10.52 -3.53 7.91
N ASP A 232 11.42 -4.19 7.17
CA ASP A 232 12.84 -3.87 7.18
C ASP A 232 13.11 -2.44 6.69
N ALA A 233 12.40 -1.99 5.65
CA ALA A 233 12.51 -0.63 5.13
C ALA A 233 12.00 0.42 6.13
N ILE A 234 10.88 0.16 6.84
CA ILE A 234 10.40 1.04 7.91
C ILE A 234 11.42 1.16 9.05
N ASN A 235 11.96 0.04 9.50
CA ASN A 235 12.97 0.04 10.55
C ASN A 235 14.23 0.81 10.14
N GLN A 236 14.65 0.70 8.87
CA GLN A 236 15.76 1.49 8.33
C GLN A 236 15.43 2.98 8.26
N ALA A 237 14.22 3.35 7.83
CA ALA A 237 13.78 4.74 7.84
C ALA A 237 13.80 5.34 9.25
N ILE A 238 13.28 4.61 10.25
CA ILE A 238 13.30 5.02 11.67
C ILE A 238 14.74 5.20 12.16
N GLN A 239 15.64 4.29 11.82
CA GLN A 239 17.05 4.36 12.24
C GLN A 239 17.78 5.59 11.68
N GLN A 240 17.39 6.06 10.50
CA GLN A 240 18.01 7.22 9.86
C GLN A 240 17.48 8.56 10.38
N LEU A 241 16.28 8.57 10.96
CA LEU A 241 15.70 9.74 11.61
C LEU A 241 16.38 9.98 12.96
N ASN A 242 17.35 10.89 12.99
CA ASN A 242 18.05 11.32 14.21
C ASN A 242 17.59 12.72 14.63
N GLY A 243 17.57 12.99 15.94
CA GLY A 243 17.15 14.28 16.50
C GLY A 243 15.79 14.21 17.19
N ASP A 244 15.59 15.08 18.18
CA ASP A 244 14.35 15.14 18.99
C ASP A 244 13.17 15.69 18.15
N ASP A 245 13.45 16.54 17.17
CA ASP A 245 12.50 17.08 16.20
C ASP A 245 11.90 16.01 15.26
N LYS A 246 12.53 14.83 15.20
CA LYS A 246 12.09 13.70 14.38
C LYS A 246 11.33 12.62 15.15
N GLU A 247 11.03 12.84 16.44
CA GLU A 247 10.34 11.82 17.25
C GLU A 247 8.92 11.55 16.77
N ALA A 248 8.15 12.59 16.43
CA ALA A 248 6.79 12.42 15.90
C ALA A 248 6.79 11.56 14.62
N GLU A 249 7.71 11.85 13.70
CA GLU A 249 7.87 11.11 12.43
C GLU A 249 8.30 9.64 12.68
N ARG A 250 9.12 9.38 13.72
CA ARG A 250 9.47 8.01 14.12
C ARG A 250 8.28 7.26 14.70
N GLU A 251 7.47 7.91 15.53
CA GLU A 251 6.28 7.29 16.13
C GLU A 251 5.21 6.98 15.09
N GLU A 252 5.00 7.87 14.12
CA GLU A 252 4.14 7.61 12.96
C GLU A 252 4.60 6.38 12.17
N LEU A 253 5.90 6.28 11.84
CA LEU A 253 6.41 5.10 11.15
C LEU A 253 6.27 3.81 11.98
N LYS A 254 6.42 3.89 13.30
CA LYS A 254 6.20 2.73 14.19
C LYS A 254 4.74 2.33 14.26
N SER A 255 3.80 3.27 14.16
CA SER A 255 2.36 2.96 14.21
C SER A 255 1.90 2.14 13.00
N LEU A 256 2.63 2.18 11.88
CA LEU A 256 2.37 1.38 10.69
C LEU A 256 2.83 -0.09 10.82
N LEU A 257 3.81 -0.39 11.69
CA LEU A 257 4.36 -1.75 11.81
C LEU A 257 3.33 -2.81 12.19
N PRO A 258 2.43 -2.61 13.17
CA PRO A 258 1.44 -3.62 13.56
C PRO A 258 0.53 -4.09 12.41
N SER A 259 0.12 -3.19 11.52
CA SER A 259 -0.77 -3.56 10.39
C SER A 259 -0.03 -4.41 9.35
N ILE A 260 1.24 -4.09 9.09
CA ILE A 260 2.09 -4.88 8.18
C ILE A 260 2.47 -6.22 8.80
N GLU A 261 2.75 -6.25 10.11
CA GLU A 261 3.01 -7.49 10.85
C GLU A 261 1.79 -8.43 10.86
N LEU A 262 0.58 -7.88 10.95
CA LEU A 262 -0.66 -8.65 10.80
C LEU A 262 -0.71 -9.32 9.43
N LYS A 263 -0.52 -8.55 8.35
CA LYS A 263 -0.46 -9.06 6.97
C LYS A 263 0.62 -10.12 6.78
N LEU A 264 1.80 -9.92 7.35
CA LEU A 264 2.88 -10.92 7.34
C LEU A 264 2.46 -12.24 8.00
N ASN A 265 1.73 -12.17 9.11
CA ASN A 265 1.25 -13.36 9.83
C ASN A 265 0.10 -14.06 9.09
N ASP A 266 -0.77 -13.32 8.42
CA ASP A 266 -1.83 -13.86 7.56
C ASP A 266 -1.24 -14.62 6.37
N ALA A 267 -0.22 -14.05 5.71
CA ALA A 267 0.52 -14.72 4.65
C ALA A 267 1.19 -16.03 5.15
N LYS A 268 1.82 -16.01 6.33
CA LYS A 268 2.42 -17.24 6.94
C LYS A 268 1.38 -18.31 7.22
N SER A 269 0.22 -17.92 7.74
CA SER A 269 -0.89 -18.83 8.02
C SER A 269 -1.40 -19.46 6.72
N SER A 270 -1.57 -18.64 5.69
CA SER A 270 -2.00 -19.07 4.34
C SER A 270 -1.02 -20.07 3.70
N ILE A 271 0.29 -19.87 3.86
CA ILE A 271 1.32 -20.85 3.42
C ILE A 271 1.14 -22.19 4.14
N ALA A 272 0.96 -22.18 5.47
CA ALA A 272 0.79 -23.38 6.26
C ALA A 272 -0.49 -24.15 5.85
N GLU A 273 -1.58 -23.43 5.60
CA GLU A 273 -2.84 -23.99 5.11
C GLU A 273 -2.69 -24.62 3.72
N GLN A 274 -2.06 -23.92 2.77
CA GLN A 274 -1.77 -24.48 1.44
C GLN A 274 -0.93 -25.77 1.54
N HIS A 275 0.05 -25.79 2.45
CA HIS A 275 0.88 -26.98 2.67
C HIS A 275 0.06 -28.17 3.17
N LEU A 276 -0.85 -27.95 4.13
CA LEU A 276 -1.77 -28.98 4.63
C LEU A 276 -2.70 -29.49 3.52
N ILE A 277 -3.23 -28.60 2.68
CA ILE A 277 -4.07 -28.98 1.53
C ILE A 277 -3.28 -29.85 0.55
N ILE A 278 -2.03 -29.52 0.25
CA ILE A 278 -1.16 -30.31 -0.63
C ILE A 278 -0.90 -31.70 -0.04
N GLN A 279 -0.62 -31.78 1.26
CA GLN A 279 -0.45 -33.07 1.95
C GLN A 279 -1.73 -33.92 1.91
N ALA A 280 -2.88 -33.33 2.21
CA ALA A 280 -4.17 -34.01 2.16
C ALA A 280 -4.49 -34.52 0.74
N ARG A 281 -4.23 -33.71 -0.30
CA ARG A 281 -4.39 -34.11 -1.70
C ARG A 281 -3.52 -35.32 -2.07
N LYS A 282 -2.25 -35.35 -1.63
CA LYS A 282 -1.34 -36.49 -1.87
C LYS A 282 -1.84 -37.79 -1.24
N ILE A 283 -2.41 -37.72 -0.04
CA ILE A 283 -3.00 -38.87 0.64
C ILE A 283 -4.22 -39.38 -0.13
N LEU A 284 -5.09 -38.47 -0.59
CA LEU A 284 -6.31 -38.80 -1.34
C LEU A 284 -6.02 -39.33 -2.76
N SER A 285 -4.97 -38.86 -3.44
CA SER A 285 -4.60 -39.30 -4.79
C SER A 285 -3.88 -40.66 -4.82
N GLY A 286 -3.63 -41.30 -3.67
CA GLY A 286 -2.98 -42.61 -3.59
C GLY A 286 -1.50 -42.61 -4.03
N THR A 287 -0.89 -41.44 -4.24
CA THR A 287 0.52 -41.28 -4.64
C THR A 287 1.47 -41.34 -3.44
N ASN A 288 1.22 -42.25 -2.51
CA ASN A 288 2.18 -42.53 -1.44
C ASN A 288 3.21 -43.54 -1.96
N ASN A 289 4.32 -43.04 -2.53
CA ASN A 289 5.55 -43.81 -2.50
C ASN A 289 6.04 -43.82 -1.04
N THR A 290 5.71 -44.90 -0.34
CA THR A 290 6.24 -45.21 0.98
C THR A 290 7.71 -45.62 0.86
N THR A 291 8.63 -44.67 0.99
CA THR A 291 9.99 -44.94 1.45
C THR A 291 10.44 -43.75 2.28
N ASP A 292 10.14 -43.81 3.58
CA ASP A 292 11.05 -43.44 4.68
C ASP A 292 10.27 -43.34 6.00
N THR A 293 9.76 -44.49 6.46
CA THR A 293 9.68 -44.70 7.91
C THR A 293 11.03 -45.26 8.35
N LYS A 294 11.97 -44.39 8.74
CA LYS A 294 13.01 -44.78 9.68
C LYS A 294 12.30 -45.12 11.00
N THR A 295 11.96 -46.39 11.15
CA THR A 295 11.69 -47.03 12.42
C THR A 295 12.90 -46.81 13.33
N LEU A 296 12.74 -45.93 14.31
CA LEU A 296 13.53 -45.98 15.53
C LEU A 296 13.02 -47.21 16.31
N GLU A 297 13.64 -48.36 16.07
CA GLU A 297 13.49 -49.53 16.92
C GLU A 297 14.09 -49.21 18.30
N ALA A 298 13.25 -49.20 19.33
CA ALA A 298 13.65 -49.47 20.71
C ALA A 298 12.76 -50.60 21.24
N PRO A 299 13.29 -51.53 22.05
CA PRO A 299 12.78 -52.89 22.14
C PRO A 299 11.51 -52.96 23.01
N ALA A 300 10.44 -53.51 22.43
CA ALA A 300 9.25 -53.90 23.18
C ALA A 300 9.62 -55.05 24.14
N LYS A 301 9.52 -54.81 25.45
CA LYS A 301 9.58 -55.88 26.46
C LYS A 301 8.31 -56.71 26.35
N ASP A 302 8.51 -57.99 26.06
CA ASP A 302 7.52 -59.06 26.01
C ASP A 302 6.79 -59.19 27.36
N ILE A 303 5.47 -58.92 27.38
CA ILE A 303 4.61 -59.05 28.57
C ILE A 303 3.72 -60.30 28.47
N THR A 304 4.05 -61.24 27.60
CA THR A 304 3.22 -62.40 27.33
C THR A 304 3.50 -63.52 28.33
N LEU A 305 3.11 -63.33 29.60
CA LEU A 305 2.87 -64.38 30.60
C LEU A 305 2.27 -63.76 31.88
N ASN A 306 0.96 -63.52 31.89
CA ASN A 306 0.19 -63.49 33.14
C ASN A 306 -1.32 -63.63 32.88
N ILE A 307 -1.72 -64.85 32.49
CA ILE A 307 -3.11 -65.28 32.56
C ILE A 307 -3.26 -66.25 33.73
N ARG A 308 -3.85 -65.68 34.81
CA ARG A 308 -4.76 -66.26 35.81
C ARG A 308 -4.31 -67.49 36.59
N HIS A 309 -4.27 -67.35 37.92
CA HIS A 309 -4.95 -68.29 38.83
C HIS A 309 -5.70 -67.54 39.95
N LYS A 310 -6.95 -67.96 40.15
CA LYS A 310 -7.93 -67.47 41.13
C LYS A 310 -7.43 -67.70 42.57
N ARG A 311 -7.74 -66.77 43.47
CA ARG A 311 -7.55 -66.93 44.93
C ARG A 311 -8.46 -68.05 45.45
N PRO A 312 -8.01 -68.91 46.38
CA PRO A 312 -8.89 -69.74 47.17
C PRO A 312 -9.50 -68.95 48.34
N ILE A 313 -10.73 -69.34 48.67
CA ILE A 313 -11.59 -68.88 49.75
C ILE A 313 -11.02 -69.39 51.08
N ALA A 314 -11.00 -68.52 52.10
CA ALA A 314 -10.64 -68.87 53.47
C ALA A 314 -11.89 -69.36 54.21
N ASP A 315 -11.81 -70.54 54.81
CA ASP A 315 -12.67 -70.96 55.92
C ASP A 315 -11.78 -71.39 57.10
N THR A 316 -12.35 -71.13 58.27
CA THR A 316 -11.83 -71.15 59.63
C THR A 316 -11.32 -72.52 60.11
N GLU A 317 -10.31 -72.54 60.98
CA GLU A 317 -10.40 -73.09 62.35
C GLU A 317 -9.07 -73.00 63.13
N ASN A 318 -9.19 -72.44 64.33
CA ASN A 318 -8.59 -72.81 65.62
C ASN A 318 -7.08 -73.03 65.85
N ASP A 319 -6.62 -72.22 66.79
CA ASP A 319 -6.02 -72.59 68.08
C ASP A 319 -4.51 -72.38 68.34
N GLU A 320 -4.34 -71.75 69.50
CA GLU A 320 -3.27 -71.87 70.49
C GLU A 320 -1.96 -71.06 70.37
N GLU A 321 -1.98 -70.03 71.21
CA GLU A 321 -1.03 -69.82 72.31
C GLU A 321 0.38 -69.23 72.06
N ALA A 322 0.56 -68.13 72.81
CA ALA A 322 1.66 -67.87 73.73
C ALA A 322 2.71 -66.81 73.37
N ASN A 323 2.57 -65.73 74.15
CA ASN A 323 3.61 -65.11 74.97
C ASN A 323 4.46 -63.96 74.40
N LYS A 324 4.08 -62.77 74.90
CA LYS A 324 4.83 -61.94 75.86
C LYS A 324 6.05 -61.14 75.39
N LYS A 325 5.86 -59.82 75.54
CA LYS A 325 6.68 -58.74 76.17
C LYS A 325 7.02 -57.62 75.17
N VAL A 326 6.43 -56.42 75.30
CA VAL A 326 6.71 -55.36 76.32
C VAL A 326 8.17 -54.92 76.17
N LYS A 327 8.52 -53.68 75.81
CA LYS A 327 8.22 -52.43 76.56
C LYS A 327 8.62 -51.18 75.74
N ASN A 328 7.94 -50.08 76.04
CA ASN A 328 8.31 -48.69 75.77
C ASN A 328 9.72 -48.35 76.30
N GLU A 329 10.43 -47.47 75.60
CA GLU A 329 10.72 -46.07 75.99
C GLU A 329 11.29 -45.29 74.81
#